data_AF-A0A3N4Z0W1-F1
#
_entry.id   AF-A0A3N4Z0W1-F1
#
_cell.length_a   1.000
_cell.length_b   1.000
_cell.length_c   1.000
_cell.angle_alpha   90.00
_cell.angle_beta   90.00
_cell.angle_gamma   90.00
#
_symmetry.space_group_name_H-M   'P 1'
#
loop_
_entity.id
_entity.type
_entity.pdbx_description
1 polymer ?
#
loop_
_entity_poly.entity_id
_entity_poly.type
_entity_poly.pdbx_seq_one_letter_code
_entity_poly.pdbx_strand_id
1 'polypeptide(L)'
;MDERAQDEPERRRAWARELVAGLTAAEDLDRALAAVLDPEPDLSAENDARRARAVHAAALGLGPAGCAAAAGIPEALFAGWRAQDPAFEAALAAATALAAAHRGPERGRIGGLGLRLFLQAVARGAHTGSAASSVGLRSDQLLRLRRANPLVAALVDAAVQQARGLRGGERRPKRTPAYRLVTLRDPGPRPAATEGPEEPV
;
A
#
# COMPACT_ATOMS: atom_id res chain seq x y z
N MET A 1 -3.13 -39.34 4.43
CA MET A 1 -2.71 -37.93 4.21
C MET A 1 -3.63 -37.12 5.11
N ASP A 2 -3.12 -36.58 6.21
CA ASP A 2 -3.93 -36.06 7.32
C ASP A 2 -4.67 -34.76 6.97
N GLU A 3 -5.98 -34.83 6.73
CA GLU A 3 -6.89 -33.67 6.60
C GLU A 3 -6.71 -32.68 7.77
N ARG A 4 -6.47 -33.19 9.00
CA ARG A 4 -6.26 -32.37 10.19
C ARG A 4 -5.02 -31.46 10.12
N ALA A 5 -3.98 -31.88 9.40
CA ALA A 5 -2.77 -31.07 9.20
C ALA A 5 -2.95 -30.02 8.08
N GLN A 6 -3.91 -30.24 7.17
CA GLN A 6 -4.28 -29.30 6.11
C GLN A 6 -5.30 -28.25 6.59
N ASP A 7 -6.11 -28.58 7.61
CA ASP A 7 -7.05 -27.64 8.23
C ASP A 7 -6.35 -26.45 8.92
N GLU A 8 -5.20 -26.69 9.55
CA GLU A 8 -4.49 -25.67 10.30
C GLU A 8 -3.92 -24.51 9.45
N PRO A 9 -3.25 -24.74 8.30
CA PRO A 9 -2.85 -23.66 7.40
C PRO A 9 -4.04 -22.93 6.77
N GLU A 10 -5.15 -23.60 6.47
CA GLU A 10 -6.34 -22.96 5.92
C GLU A 10 -7.05 -22.07 6.94
N ARG A 11 -7.23 -22.56 8.18
CA ARG A 11 -7.75 -21.75 9.30
C ARG A 11 -6.89 -20.51 9.54
N ARG A 12 -5.57 -20.65 9.52
CA ARG A 12 -4.64 -19.50 9.66
C ARG A 12 -4.82 -18.48 8.54
N ARG A 13 -5.02 -18.92 7.29
CA ARG A 13 -5.29 -18.02 6.16
C ARG A 13 -6.65 -17.33 6.28
N ALA A 14 -7.69 -18.04 6.73
CA ALA A 14 -9.01 -17.45 6.97
C ALA A 14 -8.94 -16.37 8.05
N TRP A 15 -8.38 -16.71 9.21
CA TRP A 15 -8.14 -15.77 10.31
C TRP A 15 -7.35 -14.54 9.87
N ALA A 16 -6.27 -14.72 9.09
CA ALA A 16 -5.46 -13.61 8.62
C ALA A 16 -6.22 -12.67 7.69
N ARG A 17 -7.07 -13.22 6.80
CA ARG A 17 -7.94 -12.41 5.93
C ARG A 17 -8.98 -11.63 6.73
N GLU A 18 -9.61 -12.27 7.71
CA GLU A 18 -10.59 -11.62 8.59
C GLU A 18 -9.95 -10.47 9.39
N LEU A 19 -8.76 -10.70 9.94
CA LEU A 19 -8.04 -9.67 10.69
C LEU A 19 -7.68 -8.47 9.82
N VAL A 20 -7.13 -8.71 8.62
CA VAL A 20 -6.76 -7.61 7.69
C VAL A 20 -8.01 -6.87 7.20
N ALA A 21 -9.10 -7.57 6.90
CA ALA A 21 -10.37 -6.93 6.53
C ALA A 21 -10.93 -6.08 7.68
N GLY A 22 -10.86 -6.60 8.92
CA GLY A 22 -11.24 -5.88 10.13
C GLY A 22 -10.44 -4.60 10.35
N LEU A 23 -9.14 -4.59 10.02
CA LEU A 23 -8.30 -3.39 10.10
C LEU A 23 -8.76 -2.28 9.13
N THR A 24 -9.27 -2.64 7.95
CA THR A 24 -9.84 -1.67 7.00
C THR A 24 -11.21 -1.20 7.46
N ALA A 25 -12.08 -2.13 7.88
CA ALA A 25 -13.41 -1.81 8.37
C ALA A 25 -13.41 -0.88 9.58
N ALA A 26 -12.44 -1.03 10.50
CA ALA A 26 -12.30 -0.14 11.64
C ALA A 26 -11.98 1.31 11.23
N GLU A 27 -11.15 1.52 10.20
CA GLU A 27 -10.86 2.87 9.71
C GLU A 27 -12.05 3.50 8.99
N ASP A 28 -12.81 2.69 8.25
CA ASP A 28 -14.01 3.14 7.57
C ASP A 28 -15.12 3.47 8.60
N LEU A 29 -15.20 2.73 9.71
CA LEU A 29 -16.08 3.03 10.82
C LEU A 29 -15.72 4.37 11.47
N ASP A 30 -14.45 4.59 11.82
CA ASP A 30 -14.01 5.87 12.40
C ASP A 30 -14.34 7.05 11.48
N ARG A 31 -14.16 6.88 10.16
CA ARG A 31 -14.51 7.89 9.16
C ARG A 31 -16.02 8.12 9.08
N ALA A 32 -16.82 7.06 9.11
CA ALA A 32 -18.27 7.15 9.08
C ALA A 32 -18.81 7.85 10.34
N LEU A 33 -18.28 7.53 11.52
CA LEU A 33 -18.64 8.17 12.78
C LEU A 33 -18.32 9.67 12.77
N ALA A 34 -17.14 10.05 12.26
CA ALA A 34 -16.78 11.46 12.10
C ALA A 34 -17.75 12.19 11.18
N ALA A 35 -18.12 11.59 10.05
CA ALA A 35 -19.07 12.18 9.10
C ALA A 35 -20.51 12.30 9.63
N VAL A 36 -20.89 11.51 10.63
CA VAL A 36 -22.19 11.65 11.32
C VAL A 36 -22.22 12.88 12.22
N LEU A 37 -21.11 13.19 12.89
CA LEU A 37 -21.01 14.33 13.80
C LEU A 37 -20.86 15.64 13.04
N ASP A 38 -20.01 15.66 12.01
CA ASP A 38 -19.74 16.81 11.16
C ASP A 38 -19.93 16.43 9.68
N PRO A 39 -21.10 16.72 9.10
CA PRO A 39 -21.36 16.44 7.68
C PRO A 39 -20.58 17.37 6.74
N GLU A 40 -20.09 18.51 7.24
CA GLU A 40 -19.10 19.33 6.54
C GLU A 40 -17.69 19.00 7.05
N PRO A 41 -16.72 18.69 6.16
CA PRO A 41 -15.39 18.30 6.59
C PRO A 41 -14.62 19.48 7.20
N ASP A 42 -14.46 19.48 8.53
CA ASP A 42 -13.51 20.38 9.20
C ASP A 42 -12.07 19.84 9.08
N LEU A 43 -11.30 20.48 8.19
CA LEU A 43 -9.89 20.18 8.00
C LEU A 43 -9.06 20.39 9.27
N SER A 44 -9.47 21.28 10.19
CA SER A 44 -8.76 21.50 11.44
C SER A 44 -8.87 20.28 12.35
N ALA A 45 -10.10 19.82 12.63
CA ALA A 45 -10.36 18.61 13.42
C ALA A 45 -9.68 17.37 12.81
N GLU A 46 -9.70 17.22 11.49
CA GLU A 46 -9.02 16.12 10.82
C GLU A 46 -7.48 16.20 11.03
N ASN A 47 -6.90 17.40 10.89
CA ASN A 47 -5.47 17.59 11.11
C ASN A 47 -5.07 17.32 12.57
N ASP A 48 -5.90 17.67 13.54
CA ASP A 48 -5.64 17.38 14.96
C ASP A 48 -5.66 15.88 15.25
N ALA A 49 -6.62 15.15 14.68
CA ALA A 49 -6.62 13.69 14.75
C ALA A 49 -5.37 13.07 14.10
N ARG A 50 -4.93 13.61 12.96
CA ARG A 50 -3.70 13.16 12.27
C ARG A 50 -2.45 13.45 13.12
N ARG A 51 -2.34 14.62 13.74
CA ARG A 51 -1.26 14.98 14.68
C ARG A 51 -1.24 14.06 15.90
N ALA A 52 -2.40 13.80 16.50
CA ALA A 52 -2.50 12.90 17.65
C ALA A 52 -2.01 11.49 17.31
N ARG A 53 -2.36 10.95 16.12
CA ARG A 53 -1.86 9.66 15.63
C ARG A 53 -0.34 9.66 15.45
N ALA A 54 0.24 10.75 14.93
CA ALA A 54 1.69 10.87 14.81
C ALA A 54 2.40 10.90 16.17
N VAL A 55 1.87 11.64 17.14
CA VAL A 55 2.43 11.68 18.51
C VAL A 55 2.33 10.31 19.17
N HIS A 56 1.20 9.63 19.02
CA HIS A 56 1.03 8.26 19.52
C HIS A 56 2.05 7.30 18.87
N ALA A 57 2.26 7.39 17.56
CA ALA A 57 3.28 6.60 16.85
C ALA A 57 4.70 6.86 17.38
N ALA A 58 5.06 8.12 17.63
CA ALA A 58 6.35 8.49 18.22
C ALA A 58 6.51 7.92 19.64
N ALA A 59 5.47 7.98 20.47
CA ALA A 59 5.45 7.40 21.81
C ALA A 59 5.62 5.87 21.78
N LEU A 60 5.25 5.23 20.66
CA LEU A 60 5.48 3.82 20.41
C LEU A 60 6.80 3.53 19.69
N GLY A 61 7.71 4.50 19.63
CA GLY A 61 9.07 4.33 19.11
C GLY A 61 9.17 4.26 17.59
N LEU A 62 8.14 4.69 16.86
CA LEU A 62 8.23 4.81 15.41
C LEU A 62 9.03 6.07 15.04
N GLY A 63 9.85 5.96 14.00
CA GLY A 63 10.59 7.09 13.44
C GLY A 63 9.70 8.03 12.62
N PRO A 64 10.26 9.13 12.07
CA PRO A 64 9.50 10.15 11.33
C PRO A 64 8.63 9.59 10.20
N ALA A 65 9.14 8.64 9.43
CA ALA A 65 8.38 7.97 8.36
C ALA A 65 7.16 7.20 8.90
N GLY A 66 7.29 6.58 10.06
CA GLY A 66 6.21 5.83 10.72
C GLY A 66 5.17 6.76 11.34
N CYS A 67 5.61 7.89 11.88
CA CYS A 67 4.70 8.93 12.37
C CYS A 67 3.90 9.56 11.22
N ALA A 68 4.54 9.85 10.09
CA ALA A 68 3.86 10.34 8.88
C ALA A 68 2.85 9.30 8.36
N ALA A 69 3.24 8.02 8.31
CA ALA A 69 2.35 6.93 7.91
C ALA A 69 1.15 6.78 8.87
N ALA A 70 1.35 6.91 10.18
CA ALA A 70 0.29 6.87 11.19
C ALA A 70 -0.68 8.05 11.06
N ALA A 71 -0.16 9.23 10.72
CA ALA A 71 -0.96 10.41 10.40
C ALA A 71 -1.64 10.31 9.01
N GLY A 72 -1.32 9.31 8.20
CA GLY A 72 -1.89 9.15 6.86
C GLY A 72 -1.47 10.26 5.88
N ILE A 73 -0.30 10.86 6.08
CA ILE A 73 0.21 11.96 5.25
C ILE A 73 1.60 11.64 4.66
N PRO A 74 1.98 12.30 3.54
CA PRO A 74 3.33 12.20 3.01
C PRO A 74 4.38 12.74 4.00
N GLU A 75 5.57 12.15 4.01
CA GLU A 75 6.69 12.57 4.88
C GLU A 75 7.08 14.04 4.69
N ALA A 76 6.99 14.55 3.46
CA ALA A 76 7.26 15.96 3.17
C ALA A 76 6.25 16.91 3.85
N LEU A 77 4.96 16.55 3.86
CA LEU A 77 3.93 17.32 4.56
C LEU A 77 4.16 17.26 6.07
N PHE A 78 4.51 16.09 6.58
CA PHE A 78 4.82 15.90 8.00
C PHE A 78 6.03 16.74 8.44
N ALA A 79 7.08 16.80 7.62
CA ALA A 79 8.22 17.67 7.86
C ALA A 79 7.80 19.16 7.87
N GLY A 80 6.90 19.56 6.96
CA GLY A 80 6.30 20.89 6.95
C GLY A 80 5.54 21.22 8.23
N TRP A 81 4.71 20.29 8.72
CA TRP A 81 3.98 20.47 9.99
C TRP A 81 4.93 20.69 11.17
N ARG A 82 5.99 19.87 11.28
CA ARG A 82 7.00 20.00 12.34
C ARG A 82 7.73 21.35 12.30
N ALA A 83 7.99 21.87 11.09
CA ALA A 83 8.65 23.15 10.93
C ALA A 83 7.73 24.35 11.23
N GLN A 84 6.43 24.22 10.97
CA GLN A 84 5.45 25.31 11.11
C GLN A 84 4.84 25.40 12.51
N ASP A 85 4.79 24.28 13.25
CA ASP A 85 4.14 24.18 14.55
C ASP A 85 5.13 23.71 15.64
N PRO A 86 5.71 24.66 16.40
CA PRO A 86 6.65 24.33 17.47
C PRO A 86 6.04 23.52 18.62
N ALA A 87 4.74 23.69 18.89
CA ALA A 87 4.07 22.96 19.97
C ALA A 87 3.91 21.48 19.59
N PHE A 88 3.54 21.22 18.34
CA PHE A 88 3.50 19.88 17.79
C PHE A 88 4.88 19.21 17.80
N GLU A 89 5.93 19.92 17.40
CA GLU A 89 7.29 19.38 17.43
C GLU A 89 7.76 19.05 18.85
N ALA A 90 7.47 19.91 19.83
CA ALA A 90 7.77 19.66 21.23
C ALA A 90 7.07 18.40 21.76
N ALA A 91 5.79 18.21 21.42
CA ALA A 91 5.04 17.00 21.78
C ALA A 91 5.65 15.74 21.15
N LEU A 92 6.06 15.81 19.88
CA LEU A 92 6.70 14.71 19.17
C LEU A 92 8.06 14.35 19.78
N ALA A 93 8.86 15.36 20.13
CA ALA A 93 10.15 15.18 20.78
C ALA A 93 9.99 14.52 22.17
N ALA A 94 9.03 14.99 22.97
CA ALA A 94 8.72 14.41 24.28
C ALA A 94 8.24 12.94 24.15
N ALA A 95 7.36 12.65 23.20
CA ALA A 95 6.90 11.29 22.92
C ALA A 95 8.05 10.37 22.47
N THR A 96 8.95 10.87 21.64
CA THR A 96 10.15 10.13 21.22
C THR A 96 11.09 9.85 22.39
N ALA A 97 11.30 10.84 23.27
CA ALA A 97 12.09 10.69 24.49
C ALA A 97 11.48 9.66 25.45
N LEU A 98 10.15 9.68 25.61
CA LEU A 98 9.41 8.67 26.38
C LEU A 98 9.65 7.26 25.82
N ALA A 99 9.54 7.09 24.50
CA ALA A 99 9.81 5.81 23.86
C ALA A 99 11.26 5.35 24.11
N ALA A 100 12.24 6.24 23.99
CA ALA A 100 13.65 5.93 24.22
C ALA A 100 13.97 5.58 25.68
N ALA A 101 13.27 6.19 26.65
CA ALA A 101 13.45 5.92 28.07
C ALA A 101 12.90 4.55 28.49
N HIS A 102 11.78 4.13 27.89
CA HIS A 102 11.06 2.90 28.30
C HIS A 102 11.29 1.71 27.38
N ARG A 103 11.67 1.92 26.12
CA ARG A 103 12.02 0.85 25.19
C ARG A 103 13.52 0.85 25.02
N GLY A 104 14.18 -0.16 25.58
CA GLY A 104 15.60 -0.39 25.35
C GLY A 104 15.94 -0.44 23.85
N PRO A 105 17.23 -0.39 23.48
CA PRO A 105 17.70 -0.19 22.11
C PRO A 105 17.50 -1.38 21.16
N GLU A 106 16.42 -2.16 21.30
CA GLU A 106 16.10 -3.31 20.46
C GLU A 106 15.66 -2.88 19.04
N ARG A 107 16.65 -2.42 18.28
CA ARG A 107 16.53 -2.12 16.86
C ARG A 107 16.11 -3.39 16.11
N GLY A 108 15.01 -3.31 15.38
CA GLY A 108 14.53 -4.38 14.50
C GLY A 108 13.38 -5.24 15.04
N ARG A 109 12.77 -4.86 16.17
CA ARG A 109 11.46 -5.40 16.59
C ARG A 109 10.34 -4.47 16.15
N ILE A 110 9.33 -5.03 15.51
CA ILE A 110 8.10 -4.31 15.16
C ILE A 110 7.09 -4.49 16.29
N GLY A 111 6.61 -3.38 16.86
CA GLY A 111 5.51 -3.39 17.82
C GLY A 111 4.16 -3.64 17.15
N GLY A 112 3.11 -3.89 17.93
CA GLY A 112 1.76 -4.13 17.41
C GLY A 112 1.24 -3.01 16.51
N LEU A 113 1.44 -1.74 16.89
CA LEU A 113 1.08 -0.60 16.05
C LEU A 113 1.86 -0.60 14.73
N GLY A 114 3.17 -0.84 14.78
CA GLY A 114 3.99 -0.93 13.56
C GLY A 114 3.48 -2.01 12.62
N LEU A 115 3.14 -3.20 13.15
CA LEU A 115 2.60 -4.30 12.35
C LEU A 115 1.26 -3.92 11.73
N ARG A 116 0.37 -3.27 12.50
CA ARG A 116 -0.89 -2.74 11.99
C ARG A 116 -0.67 -1.75 10.83
N LEU A 117 0.18 -0.74 11.02
CA LEU A 117 0.46 0.28 9.99
C LEU A 117 1.06 -0.35 8.73
N PHE A 118 1.98 -1.30 8.90
CA PHE A 118 2.56 -2.06 7.80
C PHE A 118 1.49 -2.83 7.02
N LEU A 119 0.63 -3.59 7.71
CA LEU A 119 -0.43 -4.37 7.07
C LEU A 119 -1.44 -3.47 6.36
N GLN A 120 -1.83 -2.34 6.97
CA GLN A 120 -2.74 -1.37 6.36
C GLN A 120 -2.13 -0.75 5.09
N ALA A 121 -0.86 -0.35 5.14
CA ALA A 121 -0.16 0.19 3.96
C ALA A 121 -0.10 -0.85 2.82
N VAL A 122 0.26 -2.10 3.14
CA VAL A 122 0.29 -3.18 2.15
C VAL A 122 -1.10 -3.48 1.61
N ALA A 123 -2.14 -3.54 2.45
CA ALA A 123 -3.52 -3.80 2.04
C ALA A 123 -4.08 -2.71 1.12
N ARG A 124 -3.62 -1.46 1.26
CA ARG A 124 -3.91 -0.35 0.34
C ARG A 124 -3.06 -0.37 -0.94
N GLY A 125 -2.17 -1.34 -1.09
CA GLY A 125 -1.36 -1.56 -2.29
C GLY A 125 0.01 -0.90 -2.30
N ALA A 126 0.53 -0.44 -1.16
CA ALA A 126 1.92 -0.04 -1.05
C ALA A 126 2.86 -1.23 -1.27
N HIS A 127 4.02 -0.97 -1.85
CA HIS A 127 5.05 -1.99 -2.00
C HIS A 127 5.54 -2.43 -0.61
N THR A 128 5.64 -3.74 -0.39
CA THR A 128 5.98 -4.33 0.92
C THR A 128 7.28 -3.79 1.50
N GLY A 129 8.30 -3.55 0.65
CA GLY A 129 9.56 -2.93 1.09
C GLY A 129 9.40 -1.50 1.59
N SER A 130 8.63 -0.67 0.89
CA SER A 130 8.39 0.73 1.30
C SER A 130 7.55 0.79 2.58
N ALA A 131 6.54 -0.07 2.70
CA ALA A 131 5.74 -0.20 3.91
C ALA A 131 6.55 -0.71 5.11
N ALA A 132 7.53 -1.59 4.88
CA ALA A 132 8.42 -2.07 5.94
C ALA A 132 9.36 -0.94 6.41
N SER A 133 9.92 -0.17 5.48
CA SER A 133 10.78 0.96 5.80
C SER A 133 10.08 2.03 6.64
N SER A 134 8.80 2.33 6.38
CA SER A 134 8.05 3.32 7.16
C SER A 134 7.89 2.92 8.63
N VAL A 135 7.85 1.61 8.92
CA VAL A 135 7.76 1.10 10.30
C VAL A 135 9.11 0.72 10.89
N GLY A 136 10.22 1.12 10.24
CA GLY A 136 11.58 0.90 10.72
C GLY A 136 12.13 -0.52 10.51
N LEU A 137 11.52 -1.30 9.61
CA LEU A 137 12.00 -2.63 9.24
C LEU A 137 12.77 -2.61 7.93
N ARG A 138 13.91 -3.31 7.91
CA ARG A 138 14.62 -3.67 6.68
C ARG A 138 14.02 -4.92 6.04
N SER A 139 14.23 -5.10 4.73
CA SER A 139 13.73 -6.26 3.98
C SER A 139 14.22 -7.60 4.55
N ASP A 140 15.47 -7.68 5.01
CA ASP A 140 16.03 -8.87 5.64
C ASP A 140 15.39 -9.17 7.00
N GLN A 141 15.06 -8.13 7.78
CA GLN A 141 14.37 -8.25 9.05
C GLN A 141 12.92 -8.71 8.86
N LEU A 142 12.23 -8.18 7.85
CA LEU A 142 10.90 -8.64 7.49
C LEU A 142 10.90 -10.11 7.04
N LEU A 143 11.87 -10.49 6.20
CA LEU A 143 12.00 -11.89 5.77
C LEU A 143 12.27 -12.83 6.95
N ARG A 144 13.16 -12.43 7.87
CA ARG A 144 13.42 -13.18 9.11
C ARG A 144 12.16 -13.29 9.98
N LEU A 145 11.42 -12.21 10.14
CA LEU A 145 10.17 -12.19 10.90
C LEU A 145 9.12 -13.16 10.32
N ARG A 146 8.95 -13.15 8.99
CA ARG A 146 8.02 -14.06 8.31
C ARG A 146 8.44 -15.53 8.44
N ARG A 147 9.75 -15.81 8.41
CA ARG A 147 10.28 -17.17 8.61
C ARG A 147 10.13 -17.65 10.05
N ALA A 148 10.32 -16.76 11.02
CA ALA A 148 10.22 -17.06 12.44
C ALA A 148 8.76 -17.19 12.92
N ASN A 149 7.81 -16.49 12.30
CA ASN A 149 6.42 -16.49 12.72
C ASN A 149 5.45 -16.72 11.53
N PRO A 150 4.84 -17.91 11.43
CA PRO A 150 3.94 -18.24 10.32
C PRO A 150 2.62 -17.44 10.35
N LEU A 151 2.19 -16.92 11.51
CA LEU A 151 1.02 -16.05 11.59
C LEU A 151 1.30 -14.69 10.92
N VAL A 152 2.49 -14.14 11.14
CA VAL A 152 2.92 -12.90 10.46
C VAL A 152 2.99 -13.12 8.95
N ALA A 153 3.52 -14.26 8.50
CA ALA A 153 3.53 -14.59 7.08
C ALA A 153 2.12 -14.63 6.48
N ALA A 154 1.17 -15.28 7.16
CA ALA A 154 -0.24 -15.34 6.72
C ALA A 154 -0.90 -13.96 6.67
N LEU A 155 -0.61 -13.07 7.63
CA LEU A 155 -1.11 -11.69 7.63
C LEU A 155 -0.56 -10.87 6.46
N VAL A 156 0.75 -10.97 6.18
CA VAL A 156 1.36 -10.28 5.03
C VAL A 156 0.74 -10.77 3.74
N ASP A 157 0.57 -12.08 3.58
CA ASP A 157 -0.01 -12.67 2.36
C ASP A 157 -1.47 -12.23 2.20
N ALA A 158 -2.26 -12.21 3.29
CA ALA A 158 -3.63 -11.71 3.28
C ALA A 158 -3.71 -10.24 2.85
N ALA A 159 -2.84 -9.37 3.39
CA ALA A 159 -2.76 -7.96 2.99
C ALA A 159 -2.39 -7.79 1.51
N VAL A 160 -1.42 -8.56 1.01
CA VAL A 160 -1.04 -8.54 -0.42
C VAL A 160 -2.20 -8.99 -1.30
N GLN A 161 -2.95 -10.03 -0.90
CA GLN A 161 -4.11 -10.50 -1.67
C GLN A 161 -5.25 -9.49 -1.67
N GLN A 162 -5.52 -8.82 -0.55
CA GLN A 162 -6.50 -7.74 -0.50
C GLN A 162 -6.13 -6.60 -1.46
N ALA A 163 -4.87 -6.15 -1.46
CA ALA A 163 -4.40 -5.14 -2.38
C ALA A 163 -4.53 -5.54 -3.86
N ARG A 164 -4.32 -6.83 -4.17
CA ARG A 164 -4.54 -7.37 -5.52
C ARG A 164 -6.03 -7.41 -5.88
N GLY A 165 -6.89 -7.72 -4.91
CA GLY A 165 -8.35 -7.67 -5.07
C GLY A 165 -8.85 -6.28 -5.42
N LEU A 166 -8.30 -5.24 -4.78
CA LEU A 166 -8.57 -3.83 -5.12
C LEU A 166 -8.16 -3.49 -6.56
N ARG A 167 -7.04 -4.06 -7.04
CA ARG A 167 -6.57 -3.90 -8.44
C ARG A 167 -7.31 -4.80 -9.44
N GLY A 168 -8.11 -5.75 -8.98
CA GLY A 168 -8.76 -6.78 -9.79
C GLY A 168 -10.19 -6.44 -10.25
N GLY A 169 -10.77 -5.34 -9.76
CA GLY A 169 -12.10 -4.85 -10.18
C GLY A 169 -12.13 -4.26 -11.59
N GLU A 170 -11.02 -3.64 -12.02
CA GLU A 170 -10.83 -3.20 -13.41
C GLU A 170 -10.11 -4.29 -14.20
N ARG A 171 -10.80 -5.40 -14.47
CA ARG A 171 -10.41 -6.26 -15.59
C ARG A 171 -10.55 -5.43 -16.87
N ARG A 172 -9.45 -4.76 -17.25
CA ARG A 172 -9.23 -4.22 -18.59
C ARG A 172 -9.82 -5.21 -19.59
N PRO A 173 -10.85 -4.84 -20.38
CA PRO A 173 -11.45 -5.77 -21.31
C PRO A 173 -10.34 -6.32 -22.18
N LYS A 174 -10.26 -7.66 -22.22
CA LYS A 174 -9.30 -8.42 -23.00
C LYS A 174 -9.46 -7.95 -24.43
N ARG A 175 -8.58 -7.08 -24.92
CA ARG A 175 -8.60 -6.62 -26.31
C ARG A 175 -8.52 -7.87 -27.18
N THR A 176 -9.63 -8.20 -27.81
CA THR A 176 -9.70 -9.20 -28.87
C THR A 176 -8.62 -8.83 -29.89
N PRO A 177 -7.79 -9.78 -30.36
CA PRO A 177 -6.85 -9.49 -31.43
C PRO A 177 -7.65 -8.99 -32.63
N ALA A 178 -7.46 -7.72 -32.99
CA ALA A 178 -8.02 -7.15 -34.20
C ALA A 178 -7.28 -7.78 -35.38
N TYR A 179 -7.87 -8.83 -35.96
CA TYR A 179 -7.46 -9.29 -37.28
C TYR A 179 -7.69 -8.13 -38.25
N ARG A 180 -6.61 -7.58 -38.80
CA ARG A 180 -6.67 -6.61 -39.88
C ARG A 180 -7.01 -7.39 -41.15
N LEU A 181 -8.25 -7.31 -41.61
CA LEU A 181 -8.62 -7.78 -42.94
C LEU A 181 -7.81 -6.98 -43.97
N VAL A 182 -6.77 -7.61 -44.51
CA VAL A 182 -6.07 -7.11 -45.70
C VAL A 182 -6.94 -7.49 -46.87
N THR A 183 -7.66 -6.52 -47.44
CA THR A 183 -8.24 -6.68 -48.78
C THR A 183 -7.06 -6.79 -49.76
N LEU A 184 -6.79 -8.02 -50.22
CA LEU A 184 -5.97 -8.23 -51.41
C LEU A 184 -6.68 -7.52 -52.56
N ARG A 185 -6.10 -6.40 -52.99
CA ARG A 185 -6.53 -5.71 -54.20
C ARG A 185 -6.18 -6.64 -55.36
N ASP A 186 -7.21 -7.10 -56.06
CA ASP A 186 -7.10 -7.89 -57.28
C ASP A 186 -6.15 -7.17 -58.27
N PRO A 187 -5.13 -7.84 -58.84
CA PRO A 187 -4.28 -7.24 -59.85
C PRO A 187 -5.11 -7.08 -61.13
N GLY A 188 -5.61 -5.86 -61.36
CA GLY A 188 -6.27 -5.48 -62.60
C GLY A 188 -5.37 -5.71 -63.83
N PRO A 189 -5.96 -6.01 -64.99
CA PRO A 189 -5.25 -6.51 -66.16
C PRO A 189 -4.24 -5.49 -66.73
N ARG A 190 -3.06 -6.02 -67.03
CA ARG A 190 -1.89 -5.36 -67.62
C ARG A 190 -2.27 -4.77 -68.99
N PRO A 191 -2.15 -3.44 -69.23
CA PRO A 191 -2.33 -2.90 -70.56
C PRO A 191 -1.18 -3.36 -71.47
N ALA A 192 -1.57 -3.88 -72.63
CA ALA A 192 -0.69 -4.41 -73.65
C ALA A 192 0.24 -3.32 -74.21
N ALA A 193 1.45 -3.74 -74.53
CA ALA A 193 2.46 -2.97 -75.23
C ALA A 193 1.89 -2.28 -76.47
N THR A 194 2.27 -1.02 -76.66
CA THR A 194 2.23 -0.38 -77.97
C THR A 194 3.64 0.10 -78.25
N GLU A 195 4.12 -0.36 -79.39
CA GLU A 195 5.49 -0.29 -79.89
C GLU A 195 5.93 1.16 -80.16
N GLY A 196 7.25 1.39 -80.19
CA GLY A 196 7.87 2.65 -80.61
C GLY A 196 7.59 3.00 -82.08
N PRO A 197 8.24 4.04 -82.66
CA PRO A 197 9.70 4.03 -82.75
C PRO A 197 10.40 5.43 -82.74
N GLU A 198 11.74 5.35 -82.77
CA GLU A 198 12.69 6.27 -83.42
C GLU A 198 12.93 7.69 -82.85
N GLU A 199 14.04 7.80 -82.10
CA GLU A 199 15.02 8.90 -82.23
C GLU A 199 15.69 8.83 -83.63
N PRO A 200 16.11 9.97 -84.24
CA PRO A 200 17.49 10.41 -83.95
C PRO A 200 17.82 11.92 -84.10
N VAL A 201 18.94 12.29 -83.44
CA VAL A 201 19.84 13.47 -83.55
C VAL A 201 19.36 14.81 -83.00
#